data_AF-A0A2L2Z212-F1
#
_entry.id   AF-A0A2L2Z212-F1
#
_cell.length_a   1.000
_cell.length_b   1.000
_cell.length_c   1.000
_cell.angle_alpha   90.00
_cell.angle_beta   90.00
_cell.angle_gamma   90.00
#
_symmetry.space_group_name_H-M   'P 1'
#
loop_
_entity.id
_entity.type
_entity.pdbx_description
1 polymer ?
#
loop_
_entity_poly.entity_id
_entity_poly.type
_entity_poly.pdbx_seq_one_letter_code
_entity_poly.pdbx_strand_id
1 'polypeptide(L)'
;KAKKEVIMSAGSTNTAQLLMLSGIGPREELEKHGIPVVADLPVGKNLQDHCGAILNFELDSSIPNAAEKLSNTTNIIDYINNSKGP
;
A
#
# COMPACT_ATOMS: atom_id res chain seq x y z
N LYS A 1 -14.54 -23.32 12.32
CA LYS A 1 -13.69 -22.88 13.46
C LYS A 1 -12.28 -23.43 13.28
N ALA A 2 -11.26 -22.62 13.57
CA ALA A 2 -9.88 -23.10 13.61
C ALA A 2 -9.67 -24.00 14.85
N LYS A 3 -8.86 -25.06 14.72
CA LYS A 3 -8.57 -26.02 15.81
C LYS A 3 -7.32 -25.67 16.62
N LYS A 4 -6.47 -24.76 16.11
CA LYS A 4 -5.24 -24.32 16.75
C LYS A 4 -5.27 -22.81 16.93
N GLU A 5 -4.91 -22.10 15.86
CA GLU A 5 -4.74 -20.65 15.88
C GLU A 5 -5.40 -19.99 14.66
N VAL A 6 -5.55 -18.67 14.73
CA VAL A 6 -6.03 -17.82 13.65
C VAL A 6 -4.98 -16.76 13.38
N ILE A 7 -4.53 -16.65 12.13
CA ILE A 7 -3.55 -15.64 11.69
C ILE A 7 -4.29 -14.60 10.86
N MET A 8 -4.13 -13.31 11.19
CA MET A 8 -4.72 -12.21 10.44
C MET A 8 -3.73 -11.69 9.40
N SER A 9 -4.06 -11.84 8.12
CA SER A 9 -3.20 -11.46 6.99
C SER A 9 -3.95 -10.61 5.95
N ALA A 10 -4.87 -9.76 6.37
CA ALA A 10 -5.71 -8.95 5.46
C ALA A 10 -5.02 -7.66 4.98
N GLY A 11 -3.73 -7.47 5.27
CA GLY A 11 -2.98 -6.23 5.00
C GLY A 11 -3.08 -5.21 6.13
N SER A 12 -2.31 -4.12 6.03
CA SER A 12 -2.19 -3.08 7.07
C SER A 12 -3.53 -2.44 7.44
N THR A 13 -4.38 -2.14 6.44
CA THR A 13 -5.69 -1.50 6.65
C THR A 13 -6.74 -2.49 7.17
N ASN A 14 -6.95 -3.60 6.48
CA ASN A 14 -8.08 -4.49 6.81
C ASN A 14 -7.83 -5.34 8.06
N THR A 15 -6.58 -5.71 8.37
CA THR A 15 -6.27 -6.39 9.64
C THR A 15 -6.61 -5.50 10.83
N ALA A 16 -6.26 -4.20 10.77
CA ALA A 16 -6.62 -3.26 11.82
C ALA A 16 -8.14 -3.13 11.99
N GLN A 17 -8.89 -3.03 10.88
CA GLN A 17 -10.35 -2.98 10.91
C GLN A 17 -10.97 -4.24 11.51
N LEU A 18 -10.52 -5.43 11.08
CA LEU A 18 -11.05 -6.71 11.60
C LEU A 18 -10.80 -6.89 13.09
N LEU A 19 -9.62 -6.47 13.58
CA LEU A 19 -9.32 -6.46 15.01
C LEU A 19 -10.27 -5.53 15.78
N MET A 20 -10.48 -4.30 15.29
CA MET A 20 -11.41 -3.35 15.94
C MET A 20 -12.85 -3.87 15.95
N LEU A 21 -13.35 -4.43 14.84
CA LEU A 21 -14.67 -5.07 14.77
C LEU A 21 -14.79 -6.30 15.69
N SER A 22 -13.67 -6.90 16.06
CA SER A 22 -13.58 -8.00 17.03
C SER A 22 -13.39 -7.52 18.48
N GLY A 23 -13.48 -6.21 18.74
CA GLY A 23 -13.34 -5.61 20.06
C GLY A 23 -11.89 -5.38 20.52
N ILE A 24 -10.92 -5.43 19.61
CA ILE A 24 -9.49 -5.23 19.89
C ILE A 24 -9.02 -3.93 19.22
N GLY A 25 -8.88 -2.86 20.00
CA GLY A 25 -8.56 -1.52 19.49
C GLY A 25 -8.75 -0.42 20.53
N PRO A 26 -8.61 0.86 20.17
CA PRO A 26 -8.71 1.96 21.12
C PRO A 26 -10.10 2.02 21.75
N ARG A 27 -10.19 1.97 23.07
CA ARG A 27 -11.47 1.94 23.81
C ARG A 27 -12.48 2.99 23.34
N GLU A 28 -12.06 4.25 23.24
CA GLU A 28 -12.95 5.35 22.85
C GLU A 28 -13.56 5.14 21.46
N GLU A 29 -12.78 4.60 20.51
CA GLU A 29 -13.25 4.34 19.15
C GLU A 29 -14.21 3.16 19.10
N LEU A 30 -13.95 2.11 19.90
CA LEU A 30 -14.82 0.95 20.02
C LEU A 30 -16.16 1.32 20.69
N GLU A 31 -16.11 2.04 21.82
CA GLU A 31 -17.28 2.50 22.57
C GLU A 31 -18.16 3.43 21.73
N LYS A 32 -17.54 4.34 20.94
CA LYS A 32 -18.24 5.21 19.99
C LYS A 32 -19.09 4.44 18.97
N HIS A 33 -18.68 3.23 18.61
CA HIS A 33 -19.39 2.37 17.65
C HIS A 33 -20.21 1.26 18.32
N GLY A 34 -20.34 1.26 19.65
CA GLY A 34 -21.08 0.25 20.39
C GLY A 34 -20.43 -1.15 20.35
N ILE A 35 -19.13 -1.22 20.10
CA ILE A 35 -18.38 -2.48 20.05
C ILE A 35 -17.87 -2.81 21.46
N PRO A 36 -18.16 -4.00 22.02
CA PRO A 36 -17.61 -4.41 23.30
C PRO A 36 -16.07 -4.44 23.28
N VAL A 37 -15.45 -3.84 24.30
CA VAL A 37 -13.99 -3.79 24.42
C VAL A 37 -13.46 -5.11 24.98
N VAL A 38 -12.80 -5.90 24.14
CA VAL A 38 -12.07 -7.12 24.52
C VAL A 38 -10.65 -6.75 24.97
N ALA A 39 -9.99 -5.86 24.24
CA ALA A 39 -8.66 -5.36 24.59
C ALA A 39 -8.46 -3.93 24.08
N ASP A 40 -8.00 -3.05 24.98
CA ASP A 40 -7.69 -1.65 24.71
C ASP A 40 -6.24 -1.52 24.20
N LEU A 41 -6.07 -1.44 22.88
CA LEU A 41 -4.77 -1.42 22.20
C LEU A 41 -4.75 -0.36 21.09
N PRO A 42 -3.59 0.21 20.72
CA PRO A 42 -3.49 1.26 19.69
C PRO A 42 -3.60 0.71 18.25
N VAL A 43 -4.56 -0.18 17.99
CA VAL A 43 -4.83 -0.74 16.66
C VAL A 43 -5.25 0.36 15.68
N GLY A 44 -4.74 0.28 14.45
CA GLY A 44 -4.99 1.29 13.40
C GLY A 44 -4.15 2.56 13.55
N LYS A 45 -3.25 2.64 14.54
CA LYS A 45 -2.25 3.72 14.65
C LYS A 45 -0.93 3.31 13.98
N ASN A 46 -0.04 4.28 13.79
CA ASN A 46 1.27 4.08 13.17
C ASN A 46 1.21 3.51 11.73
N LEU A 47 0.18 3.87 10.96
CA LEU A 47 0.19 3.62 9.53
C LEU A 47 1.26 4.50 8.89
N GLN A 48 2.17 3.87 8.16
CA GLN A 48 3.22 4.52 7.40
C GLN A 48 3.07 4.12 5.93
N ASP A 49 3.34 5.07 5.06
CA ASP A 49 3.38 4.87 3.62
C ASP A 49 4.47 5.76 3.02
N HIS A 50 4.92 5.44 1.81
CA HIS A 50 5.87 6.26 1.10
C HIS A 50 5.14 7.40 0.40
N CYS A 51 5.47 8.64 0.78
CA CYS A 51 5.02 9.80 0.03
C CYS A 51 5.75 9.86 -1.32
N GLY A 52 5.00 9.81 -2.42
CA GLY A 52 5.53 9.95 -3.77
C GLY A 52 5.11 11.27 -4.41
N ALA A 53 5.97 11.80 -5.27
CA ALA A 53 5.64 12.91 -6.16
C ALA A 53 5.82 12.46 -7.62
N ILE A 54 4.84 12.76 -8.46
CA ILE A 54 4.93 12.49 -9.90
C ILE A 54 5.56 13.73 -10.54
N LEU A 55 6.75 13.56 -11.12
CA LEU A 55 7.39 14.57 -11.95
C LEU A 55 7.11 14.24 -13.41
N ASN A 56 6.40 15.14 -14.09
CA ASN A 56 6.16 15.03 -15.52
C ASN A 56 7.15 15.95 -16.25
N PHE A 57 7.83 15.40 -17.26
CA PHE A 57 8.75 16.14 -18.09
C PHE A 57 8.21 16.18 -19.52
N GLU A 58 8.27 17.34 -20.15
CA GLU A 58 8.01 17.47 -21.57
C GLU A 58 9.22 16.94 -22.35
N LEU A 59 8.95 16.11 -23.35
CA LEU A 59 9.99 15.61 -24.26
C LEU A 59 10.12 16.56 -25.45
N ASP A 60 11.36 16.80 -25.88
CA ASP A 60 11.60 17.56 -27.10
C ASP A 60 10.98 16.82 -28.30
N SER A 61 10.10 17.52 -29.02
CA SER A 61 9.46 17.09 -30.25
C SER A 61 10.44 16.68 -31.36
N SER A 62 11.70 17.15 -31.29
CA SER A 62 12.75 16.79 -32.24
C SER A 62 13.25 15.35 -32.06
N ILE A 63 12.95 14.69 -30.93
CA ILE A 63 13.39 13.32 -30.65
C ILE A 63 12.61 12.33 -31.53
N PRO A 64 13.28 11.64 -32.49
CA PRO A 64 12.60 10.74 -33.39
C PRO A 64 12.04 9.53 -32.64
N ASN A 65 10.78 9.19 -32.92
CA ASN A 65 10.10 8.00 -32.42
C ASN A 65 10.12 7.87 -30.88
N ALA A 66 10.09 8.99 -30.15
CA ALA A 66 10.19 9.01 -28.68
C ALA A 66 9.11 8.12 -28.02
N ALA A 67 7.86 8.21 -28.47
CA ALA A 67 6.76 7.39 -27.95
C ALA A 67 7.00 5.89 -28.18
N GLU A 68 7.47 5.50 -29.37
CA GLU A 68 7.77 4.11 -29.69
C GLU A 68 8.91 3.57 -28.82
N LYS A 69 10.00 4.34 -28.66
CA LYS A 69 11.14 4.00 -27.80
C LYS A 69 10.75 3.79 -26.35
N LEU A 70 9.84 4.62 -25.82
CA LEU A 70 9.33 4.52 -24.45
C LEU A 70 8.37 3.34 -24.26
N SER A 71 7.59 2.99 -25.28
CA SER A 71 6.70 1.83 -25.24
C SER A 71 7.38 0.49 -25.56
N ASN A 72 8.63 0.52 -26.04
CA ASN A 72 9.35 -0.67 -26.46
C ASN A 72 9.80 -1.50 -25.25
N THR A 73 9.26 -2.71 -25.13
CA THR A 73 9.53 -3.62 -24.00
C THR A 73 11.00 -3.98 -23.86
N THR A 74 11.77 -4.08 -24.95
CA THR A 74 13.21 -4.36 -24.89
C THR A 74 13.96 -3.22 -24.21
N ASN A 75 13.65 -1.96 -24.56
CA ASN A 75 14.25 -0.79 -23.92
C ASN A 75 13.88 -0.69 -22.44
N ILE A 76 12.62 -0.98 -22.09
CA ILE A 76 12.16 -0.98 -20.69
C ILE A 76 12.91 -2.04 -19.87
N ILE A 77 13.04 -3.26 -20.40
CA ILE A 77 13.74 -4.35 -19.73
C ILE A 77 15.23 -4.02 -19.56
N ASP A 78 15.87 -3.44 -20.58
CA ASP A 78 17.27 -3.04 -20.51
C ASP A 78 17.48 -1.95 -19.45
N TYR A 79 16.60 -0.95 -19.39
CA TYR A 79 16.62 0.07 -18.33
C TYR A 79 16.43 -0.53 -16.94
N ILE A 80 15.48 -1.45 -16.75
CA ILE A 80 15.25 -2.09 -15.44
C ILE A 80 16.49 -2.87 -14.99
N ASN A 81 17.15 -3.59 -15.90
CA ASN A 81 18.29 -4.45 -15.56
C ASN A 81 19.59 -3.67 -15.41
N ASN A 82 19.81 -2.65 -16.23
CA ASN A 82 21.09 -1.95 -16.33
C ASN A 82 21.04 -0.51 -15.80
N SER A 83 19.86 0.02 -15.46
CA SER A 83 19.63 1.42 -15.06
C SER A 83 20.21 2.44 -16.05
N LYS A 84 20.23 2.06 -17.34
CA LYS A 84 20.70 2.90 -18.46
C LYS A 84 19.54 3.12 -19.43
N GLY A 85 19.34 4.37 -19.82
CA GLY A 85 18.34 4.72 -20.84
C GLY A 85 18.82 4.41 -22.27
N PRO A 86 17.89 4.35 -23.24
CA PRO A 86 18.24 4.32 -24.66
C PRO A 86 18.89 5.61 -25.17
#